data_AF-A0A950AY46-F1
#
_entry.id   AF-A0A950AY46-F1
#
_cell.length_a   1.000
_cell.length_b   1.000
_cell.length_c   1.000
_cell.angle_alpha   90.00
_cell.angle_beta   90.00
_cell.angle_gamma   90.00
#
_symmetry.space_group_name_H-M   'P 1'
#
loop_
_entity.id
_entity.type
_entity.pdbx_description
1 polymer ?
#
loop_
_entity_poly.entity_id
_entity_poly.type
_entity_poly.pdbx_seq_one_letter_code
_entity_poly.pdbx_strand_id
1 'polypeptide(L)'
;LAFAPLVAKALGHSRFVPLGYSRKYWYREELSEPVSSITTPGKGKLLYADPNQLALIAGRRVLVVDDAVSSGTTMVSGLKLLERCGAEVAAIAVAMRQGTQWREKLRRADGSAIPVVGAYDCPRMQRRADGWWPEDAA
;
A
#
# COMPACT_ATOMS: atom_id res chain seq x y z
N LEU A 1 10.75 2.44 8.82
CA LEU A 1 10.04 3.32 7.86
C LEU A 1 10.93 4.52 7.56
N ALA A 2 11.74 4.49 6.51
CA ALA A 2 12.61 5.62 6.14
C ALA A 2 11.91 6.58 5.16
N PHE A 3 11.05 6.06 4.28
CA PHE A 3 10.47 6.83 3.18
C PHE A 3 9.26 7.70 3.61
N ALA A 4 8.24 7.10 4.23
CA ALA A 4 7.01 7.80 4.61
C ALA A 4 7.20 9.06 5.50
N PRO A 5 8.09 9.05 6.53
CA PRO A 5 8.30 10.25 7.35
C PRO A 5 8.92 11.41 6.57
N LEU A 6 9.79 11.13 5.59
CA LEU A 6 10.40 12.15 4.74
C LEU A 6 9.37 12.78 3.80
N VAL A 7 8.50 11.95 3.20
CA VAL A 7 7.38 12.42 2.37
C VAL A 7 6.42 13.29 3.19
N ALA A 8 6.03 12.83 4.39
CA ALA A 8 5.17 13.61 5.29
C ALA A 8 5.79 14.98 5.61
N LYS A 9 7.08 15.01 5.98
CA LYS A 9 7.80 16.26 6.26
C LYS A 9 7.84 17.19 5.05
N ALA A 10 8.15 16.67 3.85
CA ALA A 10 8.23 17.47 2.63
C ALA A 10 6.87 18.08 2.24
N LEU A 11 5.76 17.40 2.58
CA LEU A 11 4.40 17.89 2.38
C LEU A 11 3.87 18.77 3.54
N GLY A 12 4.71 19.08 4.54
CA GLY A 12 4.33 19.92 5.68
C GLY A 12 3.52 19.21 6.77
N HIS A 13 3.45 17.88 6.75
CA HIS A 13 2.79 17.10 7.80
C HIS A 13 3.75 16.77 8.94
N SER A 14 3.35 17.13 10.16
CA SER A 14 4.09 16.81 11.40
C SER A 14 3.87 15.38 11.90
N ARG A 15 2.90 14.66 11.32
CA ARG A 15 2.50 13.30 11.74
C ARG A 15 2.26 12.42 10.51
N PHE A 16 2.48 11.12 10.71
CA PHE A 16 2.09 10.06 9.79
C PHE A 16 1.56 8.88 10.61
N VAL A 17 0.75 8.02 10.00
CA VAL A 17 0.19 6.82 10.65
C VAL A 17 0.82 5.58 10.04
N PRO A 18 1.63 4.82 10.79
CA PRO A 18 2.15 3.54 10.30
C PRO A 18 1.06 2.47 10.38
N LEU A 19 0.93 1.69 9.29
CA LEU A 19 0.24 0.40 9.35
C LEU A 19 1.26 -0.69 9.70
N GLY A 20 0.85 -1.68 10.48
CA GLY A 20 1.77 -2.70 11.02
C GLY A 20 1.23 -4.11 10.86
N TYR A 21 2.14 -5.09 10.83
CA TYR A 21 1.80 -6.52 10.79
C TYR A 21 1.71 -7.18 12.16
N SER A 22 2.21 -6.52 13.20
CA SER A 22 2.25 -7.05 14.56
C SER A 22 1.06 -6.54 15.35
N ARG A 23 0.23 -7.47 15.84
CA ARG A 23 -0.87 -7.15 16.76
C ARG A 23 -0.31 -6.77 18.13
N LYS A 24 -0.78 -5.64 18.66
CA LYS A 24 -0.59 -5.26 20.06
C LYS A 24 -1.86 -5.55 20.87
N TYR A 25 -1.77 -5.67 22.18
CA TYR A 25 -2.91 -6.09 23.01
C TYR A 25 -4.09 -5.11 22.95
N TRP A 26 -3.85 -3.83 22.67
CA TRP A 26 -4.89 -2.80 22.51
C TRP A 26 -5.46 -2.71 21.09
N TYR A 27 -4.93 -3.47 20.13
CA TYR A 27 -5.44 -3.46 18.76
C TYR A 27 -6.76 -4.20 18.68
N ARG A 28 -7.69 -3.63 17.91
CA ARG A 28 -9.02 -4.17 17.71
C ARG A 28 -9.11 -4.89 16.37
N GLU A 29 -9.86 -5.99 16.32
CA GLU A 29 -9.92 -6.86 15.14
C GLU A 29 -10.54 -6.13 13.93
N GLU A 30 -11.51 -5.26 14.18
CA GLU A 30 -12.19 -4.43 13.19
C GLU A 30 -11.26 -3.44 12.47
N LEU A 31 -10.11 -3.12 13.08
CA LEU A 31 -9.04 -2.30 12.50
C LEU A 31 -7.90 -3.16 11.94
N SER A 32 -8.23 -4.31 11.37
CA SER A 32 -7.28 -5.20 10.71
C SER A 32 -7.81 -5.72 9.37
N GLU A 33 -6.92 -5.98 8.40
CA GLU A 33 -7.26 -6.56 7.09
C GLU A 33 -6.30 -7.71 6.74
N PRO A 34 -6.79 -8.86 6.24
CA PRO A 34 -5.94 -9.90 5.68
C PRO A 34 -5.15 -9.40 4.46
N VAL A 35 -3.85 -9.62 4.49
CA VAL A 35 -2.97 -9.39 3.33
C VAL A 35 -2.79 -10.71 2.59
N SER A 36 -3.40 -10.81 1.41
CA SER A 36 -3.15 -11.90 0.49
C SER A 36 -1.80 -11.66 -0.22
N SER A 37 -0.71 -12.15 0.38
CA SER A 37 0.57 -12.22 -0.35
C SER A 37 0.54 -13.40 -1.32
N ILE A 38 1.12 -13.22 -2.51
CA ILE A 38 1.22 -14.22 -3.58
C ILE A 38 1.94 -15.51 -3.12
N THR A 39 2.71 -15.50 -2.02
CA THR A 39 3.71 -16.54 -1.72
C THR A 39 3.52 -17.32 -0.41
N THR A 40 2.36 -17.35 0.25
CA THR A 40 2.20 -18.23 1.44
C THR A 40 0.76 -18.75 1.65
N PRO A 41 0.50 -20.05 1.45
CA PRO A 41 -0.73 -20.69 1.88
C PRO A 41 -0.62 -21.07 3.37
N GLY A 42 -1.23 -20.27 4.24
CA GLY A 42 -1.31 -20.55 5.68
C GLY A 42 -1.33 -19.29 6.53
N LYS A 43 -2.45 -19.05 7.24
CA LYS A 43 -2.73 -17.91 8.15
C LYS A 43 -2.15 -16.58 7.65
N GLY A 44 -2.86 -15.98 6.68
CA GLY A 44 -2.47 -14.71 6.06
C GLY A 44 -2.05 -13.65 7.06
N LYS A 45 -1.00 -12.90 6.75
CA LYS A 45 -0.56 -11.76 7.55
C LYS A 45 -1.70 -10.76 7.65
N LEU A 46 -2.03 -10.32 8.86
CA LEU A 46 -2.98 -9.23 9.06
C LEU A 46 -2.23 -7.90 9.04
N LEU A 47 -2.76 -6.93 8.31
CA LEU A 47 -2.37 -5.53 8.40
C LEU A 47 -3.27 -4.86 9.44
N TYR A 48 -2.69 -4.03 10.29
CA TYR A 48 -3.40 -3.39 11.40
C TYR A 48 -3.22 -1.88 11.39
N ALA A 49 -4.27 -1.16 11.78
CA ALA A 49 -4.23 0.25 12.14
C ALA A 49 -4.31 0.40 13.67
N ASP A 50 -3.49 1.28 14.25
CA ASP A 50 -3.55 1.57 15.69
C ASP A 50 -4.83 2.39 16.01
N PRO A 51 -5.74 1.88 16.87
CA PRO A 51 -6.93 2.63 17.28
C PRO A 51 -6.60 4.04 17.84
N ASN A 52 -5.44 4.21 18.47
CA ASN A 52 -5.03 5.49 19.05
C ASN A 52 -4.61 6.53 18.00
N GLN A 53 -4.36 6.11 16.76
CA GLN A 53 -4.03 6.99 15.64
C GLN A 53 -5.21 7.19 14.68
N LEU A 54 -6.34 6.50 14.89
CA LEU A 54 -7.50 6.53 14.00
C LEU A 54 -8.03 7.94 13.77
N ALA A 55 -8.07 8.77 14.82
CA ALA A 55 -8.53 10.16 14.75
C ALA A 55 -7.72 11.06 13.80
N LEU A 56 -6.52 10.62 13.38
CA LEU A 56 -5.71 11.36 12.41
C LEU A 56 -6.15 11.17 10.97
N ILE A 57 -6.82 10.06 10.67
CA ILE A 57 -7.15 9.65 9.31
C ILE A 57 -8.66 9.54 9.06
N ALA A 58 -9.46 9.30 10.09
CA ALA A 58 -10.91 9.20 9.96
C ALA A 58 -11.52 10.51 9.45
N GLY A 59 -12.31 10.42 8.38
CA GLY A 59 -12.91 11.56 7.69
C GLY A 59 -11.91 12.48 6.99
N ARG A 60 -10.66 12.04 6.79
CA ARG A 60 -9.60 12.84 6.15
C ARG A 60 -9.19 12.27 4.81
N ARG A 61 -8.73 13.17 3.94
CA ARG A 61 -8.01 12.81 2.71
C ARG A 61 -6.59 12.40 3.06
N VAL A 62 -6.17 11.22 2.64
CA VAL A 62 -4.86 10.63 2.99
C VAL A 62 -4.05 10.27 1.74
N LEU A 63 -2.72 10.39 1.86
CA LEU A 63 -1.74 9.86 0.92
C LEU A 63 -1.19 8.55 1.50
N VAL A 64 -1.31 7.45 0.74
CA VAL A 64 -0.64 6.19 1.12
C VAL A 64 0.78 6.22 0.59
N VAL A 65 1.74 5.84 1.44
CA VAL A 65 3.16 5.83 1.08
C VAL A 65 3.74 4.45 1.33
N ASP A 66 4.38 3.87 0.31
CA ASP A 66 5.06 2.57 0.41
C ASP A 66 6.39 2.59 -0.37
N ASP A 67 7.22 1.55 -0.26
CA ASP A 67 8.47 1.46 -1.02
C ASP A 67 8.22 1.14 -2.50
N ALA A 68 7.35 0.18 -2.80
CA ALA A 68 7.09 -0.26 -4.15
C ALA A 68 5.64 -0.73 -4.36
N VAL A 69 5.21 -0.70 -5.62
CA VAL A 69 4.00 -1.37 -6.08
C VAL A 69 4.32 -2.30 -7.24
N SER A 70 3.82 -3.53 -7.21
CA SER A 70 3.99 -4.51 -8.29
C SER A 70 2.63 -5.00 -8.80
N SER A 71 2.10 -6.11 -8.26
CA SER A 71 0.76 -6.59 -8.61
C SER A 71 -0.37 -5.78 -7.96
N GLY A 72 -0.07 -4.93 -6.98
CA GLY A 72 -1.03 -4.12 -6.22
C GLY A 72 -1.79 -4.86 -5.11
N THR A 73 -1.63 -6.17 -4.92
CA THR A 73 -2.46 -6.95 -3.98
C THR A 73 -2.34 -6.49 -2.53
N THR A 74 -1.12 -6.29 -2.02
CA THR A 74 -0.91 -5.80 -0.63
C THR A 74 -1.51 -4.41 -0.44
N MET A 75 -1.34 -3.54 -1.44
CA MET A 75 -1.87 -2.18 -1.41
C MET A 75 -3.41 -2.20 -1.34
N VAL A 76 -4.09 -3.11 -2.05
CA VAL A 76 -5.56 -3.27 -1.96
C VAL A 76 -6.01 -3.58 -0.52
N SER A 77 -5.31 -4.46 0.21
CA SER A 77 -5.62 -4.71 1.63
C SER A 77 -5.45 -3.43 2.48
N GLY A 78 -4.39 -2.65 2.22
CA GLY A 78 -4.20 -1.33 2.85
C GLY A 78 -5.34 -0.35 2.56
N LEU A 79 -5.80 -0.27 1.32
CA LEU A 79 -6.90 0.59 0.90
C LEU A 79 -8.21 0.21 1.59
N LYS A 80 -8.54 -1.09 1.64
CA LYS A 80 -9.73 -1.59 2.36
C LYS A 80 -9.70 -1.28 3.85
N LEU A 81 -8.52 -1.42 4.47
CA LEU A 81 -8.36 -1.06 5.88
C LEU A 81 -8.58 0.44 6.09
N LEU A 82 -8.02 1.29 5.23
CA LEU A 82 -8.19 2.74 5.31
C LEU A 82 -9.63 3.17 5.09
N GLU A 83 -10.34 2.54 4.14
CA GLU A 83 -11.77 2.75 3.93
C GLU A 83 -12.59 2.40 5.19
N ARG A 84 -12.33 1.25 5.83
CA ARG A 84 -12.95 0.90 7.11
C ARG A 84 -12.59 1.87 8.25
N CYS A 85 -11.40 2.46 8.20
CA CYS A 85 -10.99 3.52 9.12
C CYS A 85 -11.66 4.87 8.82
N GLY A 86 -12.49 4.96 7.76
CA GLY A 86 -13.17 6.17 7.32
C GLY A 86 -12.25 7.18 6.61
N ALA A 87 -11.08 6.75 6.13
CA ALA A 87 -10.15 7.61 5.40
C ALA A 87 -10.45 7.63 3.89
N GLU A 88 -10.30 8.79 3.26
CA GLU A 88 -10.43 8.95 1.81
C GLU A 88 -9.04 8.92 1.15
N VAL A 89 -8.72 7.87 0.42
CA VAL A 89 -7.40 7.76 -0.23
C VAL A 89 -7.36 8.64 -1.48
N ALA A 90 -6.57 9.73 -1.41
CA ALA A 90 -6.44 10.68 -2.50
C ALA A 90 -5.48 10.18 -3.59
N ALA A 91 -4.36 9.58 -3.18
CA ALA A 91 -3.32 9.05 -4.06
C ALA A 91 -2.44 8.04 -3.32
N ILE A 92 -1.56 7.39 -4.07
CA ILE A 92 -0.52 6.48 -3.56
C ILE A 92 0.83 6.98 -4.07
N ALA A 93 1.81 7.09 -3.19
CA ALA A 93 3.20 7.40 -3.51
C ALA A 93 4.09 6.20 -3.20
N VAL A 94 4.88 5.79 -4.18
CA VAL A 94 5.88 4.73 -4.03
C VAL A 94 7.24 5.20 -4.50
N ALA A 95 8.33 4.57 -4.04
CA ALA A 95 9.62 4.81 -4.66
C ALA A 95 9.68 4.14 -6.05
N MET A 96 9.25 2.89 -6.15
CA MET A 96 9.30 2.10 -7.39
C MET A 96 7.92 1.63 -7.84
N ARG A 97 7.59 1.81 -9.13
CA ARG A 97 6.47 1.12 -9.77
C ARG A 97 7.01 -0.03 -10.63
N GLN A 98 6.67 -1.26 -10.27
CA GLN A 98 7.09 -2.45 -10.99
C GLN A 98 5.99 -2.94 -11.94
N GLY A 99 6.26 -2.89 -13.25
CA GLY A 99 5.29 -3.22 -14.29
C GLY A 99 4.01 -2.37 -14.19
N THR A 100 2.93 -2.88 -14.76
CA THR A 100 1.64 -2.15 -14.90
C THR A 100 0.43 -2.86 -14.30
N GLN A 101 0.57 -4.10 -13.82
CA GLN A 101 -0.55 -4.93 -13.30
C GLN A 101 -1.33 -4.26 -12.16
N TRP A 102 -0.67 -3.45 -11.32
CA TRP A 102 -1.33 -2.71 -10.25
C TRP A 102 -2.43 -1.76 -10.76
N ARG A 103 -2.35 -1.27 -12.01
CA ARG A 103 -3.32 -0.32 -12.58
C ARG A 103 -4.74 -0.89 -12.63
N GLU A 104 -4.86 -2.20 -12.79
CA GLU A 104 -6.15 -2.87 -12.84
C GLU A 104 -6.80 -2.95 -11.46
N LYS A 105 -5.99 -3.11 -10.41
CA LYS A 105 -6.47 -3.33 -9.03
C LYS A 105 -6.63 -2.05 -8.23
N LEU A 106 -5.80 -1.04 -8.47
CA LEU A 106 -5.79 0.20 -7.70
C LEU A 106 -6.82 1.20 -8.23
N ARG A 107 -8.08 0.85 -8.01
CA ARG A 107 -9.26 1.63 -8.40
C ARG A 107 -10.09 2.00 -7.18
N ARG A 108 -10.83 3.10 -7.30
CA ARG A 108 -11.87 3.48 -6.33
C ARG A 108 -13.11 2.63 -6.53
N ALA A 109 -14.05 2.72 -5.58
CA ALA A 109 -15.33 2.03 -5.63
C ALA A 109 -16.16 2.38 -6.89
N ASP A 110 -16.00 3.59 -7.42
CA ASP A 110 -16.63 4.04 -8.68
C ASP A 110 -15.92 3.55 -9.96
N GLY A 111 -14.85 2.75 -9.82
CA GLY A 111 -14.04 2.23 -10.93
C GLY A 111 -12.95 3.19 -11.44
N SER A 112 -12.92 4.44 -10.97
CA SER A 112 -11.87 5.40 -11.34
C SER A 112 -10.51 4.97 -10.82
N ALA A 113 -9.44 5.28 -11.56
CA ALA A 113 -8.08 4.93 -11.13
C ALA A 113 -7.65 5.80 -9.94
N ILE A 114 -7.03 5.18 -8.93
CA ILE A 114 -6.33 5.90 -7.86
C ILE A 114 -4.99 6.38 -8.44
N PRO A 115 -4.64 7.68 -8.36
CA PRO A 115 -3.36 8.17 -8.83
C PRO A 115 -2.19 7.49 -8.09
N VAL A 116 -1.24 6.95 -8.84
CA VAL A 116 -0.02 6.35 -8.31
C VAL A 116 1.21 7.09 -8.84
N VAL A 117 1.91 7.78 -7.96
CA VAL A 117 3.16 8.46 -8.27
C VAL A 117 4.35 7.60 -7.83
N GLY A 118 5.37 7.54 -8.68
CA GLY A 118 6.59 6.76 -8.46
C GLY A 118 7.82 7.61 -8.78
N ALA A 119 8.93 7.37 -8.09
CA ALA A 119 10.21 8.02 -8.44
C ALA A 119 10.83 7.41 -9.70
N TYR A 120 10.66 6.09 -9.89
CA TYR A 120 11.10 5.38 -11.09
C TYR A 120 10.21 4.16 -11.40
N ASP A 121 10.30 3.71 -12.64
CA ASP A 121 9.65 2.49 -13.12
C ASP A 121 10.68 1.37 -13.31
N CYS A 122 10.25 0.14 -13.05
CA CYS A 122 11.04 -1.07 -13.28
C CYS A 122 10.15 -2.10 -13.98
N PRO A 123 10.60 -2.80 -15.03
CA PRO A 123 9.84 -3.93 -15.56
C PRO A 123 9.78 -5.06 -14.52
N ARG A 124 8.81 -5.97 -14.67
CA ARG A 124 8.95 -7.28 -14.02
C ARG A 124 10.07 -8.03 -14.72
N MET A 125 10.83 -8.81 -13.96
CA MET A 125 11.99 -9.51 -14.46
C MET A 125 11.75 -11.01 -14.39
N GLN A 126 12.05 -11.72 -15.46
CA GLN A 126 12.07 -13.17 -15.51
C GLN A 126 13.50 -13.68 -15.55
N ARG A 127 13.76 -14.76 -14.81
CA ARG A 127 15.05 -15.44 -14.83
C ARG A 127 15.13 -16.32 -16.08
N ARG A 128 16.07 -16.01 -16.97
CA ARG A 128 16.45 -16.81 -18.14
C ARG A 128 17.81 -17.50 -17.86
N ALA A 129 18.28 -18.33 -18.78
CA ALA A 129 19.55 -19.07 -18.62
C ALA A 129 20.77 -18.15 -18.52
N ASP A 130 20.70 -16.97 -19.14
CA ASP A 130 21.77 -15.98 -19.27
C ASP A 130 21.61 -14.77 -18.32
N GLY A 131 20.59 -14.75 -17.46
CA GLY A 131 20.41 -13.71 -16.46
C GLY A 131 18.95 -13.29 -16.23
N TRP A 132 18.76 -12.08 -15.72
CA TRP A 132 17.45 -11.48 -15.53
C TRP A 132 17.11 -10.59 -16.70
N TRP A 133 15.97 -10.86 -17.32
CA TRP A 133 15.47 -10.10 -18.45
C TRP A 133 14.09 -9.55 -18.11
N PRO A 134 13.69 -8.39 -18.67
CA PRO A 134 12.31 -7.95 -18.62
C PRO A 134 11.36 -9.08 -19.06
N GLU A 135 10.26 -9.26 -18.34
CA GLU A 135 9.10 -9.98 -18.87
C GLU A 135 8.63 -9.23 -20.13
N ASP A 136 8.34 -9.98 -21.18
CA ASP A 136 7.83 -9.37 -22.41
C ASP A 136 6.53 -8.62 -22.09
N ALA A 137 6.40 -7.40 -22.62
CA ALA A 137 5.23 -6.56 -22.36
C ALA A 137 3.99 -7.23 -22.98
N ALA A 138 3.11 -7.76 -22.13
CA ALA A 138 1.76 -8.18 -22.51
C ALA A 138 0.86 -6.97 -22.75
#